data_AF-A0A1F7CQZ5-F1
#
_entry.id   AF-A0A1F7CQZ5-F1
#
_cell.length_a   1.000
_cell.length_b   1.000
_cell.length_c   1.000
_cell.angle_alpha   90.00
_cell.angle_beta   90.00
_cell.angle_gamma   90.00
#
_symmetry.space_group_name_H-M   'P 1'
#
loop_
_entity.id
_entity.type
_entity.pdbx_description
1 polymer ?
#
loop_
_entity_poly.entity_id
_entity_poly.type
_entity_poly.pdbx_seq_one_letter_code
_entity_poly.pdbx_strand_id
1 'polypeptide(L)'
;MPLHLLILQMILAVALTSSSMLAATIDPPEETPTPEESKTVDTRWEKRSVRAENFKSRFLLSRKAAEAGFVTETKLREERMQNRRDCRESVRKANRDQRFAKLTACMQEDLTRTMDMLKARSEVIAAVPGIGEELRGLIVARSDLLTDAIGTIIEALDTGVYQDEAELHEARKNLREKYLLPYWLLLPRMKTEQSLAWISHLLLRAKTLMESGSLSPAVTAKITESQVCLEEAETALQEGLEQKDSQEMHSIFGQAQSNVISCIKLYREAMSTQEKELAPPAEAEQEPQWPKRYLRKLPKSRNE
;
A
#
# COMPACT_ATOMS: atom_id res chain seq x y z
N MET A 1 12.88 7.93 -1.00
CA MET A 1 12.22 6.81 -1.70
C MET A 1 10.79 6.66 -1.18
N PRO A 2 9.77 7.20 -1.88
CA PRO A 2 8.53 6.41 -2.06
C PRO A 2 7.60 6.77 -3.26
N LEU A 3 7.98 7.62 -4.23
CA LEU A 3 7.04 8.05 -5.29
C LEU A 3 6.67 6.92 -6.28
N HIS A 4 7.60 5.98 -6.52
CA HIS A 4 7.41 4.90 -7.49
C HIS A 4 6.45 3.79 -7.01
N LEU A 5 6.27 3.63 -5.69
CA LEU A 5 5.34 2.65 -5.11
C LEU A 5 3.87 3.08 -5.21
N LEU A 6 3.60 4.39 -5.18
CA LEU A 6 2.25 4.96 -5.31
C LEU A 6 1.70 4.89 -6.75
N ILE A 7 2.57 5.14 -7.74
CA ILE A 7 2.24 4.93 -9.16
C ILE A 7 1.90 3.44 -9.42
N LEU A 8 2.53 2.52 -8.68
CA LEU A 8 2.32 1.08 -8.81
C LEU A 8 0.98 0.60 -8.26
N GLN A 9 0.48 1.18 -7.16
CA GLN A 9 -0.85 0.91 -6.61
C GLN A 9 -1.96 1.48 -7.51
N MET A 10 -1.75 2.65 -8.10
CA MET A 10 -2.68 3.27 -9.07
C MET A 10 -2.83 2.44 -10.35
N ILE A 11 -1.74 1.92 -10.92
CA ILE A 11 -1.80 1.07 -12.13
C ILE A 11 -2.48 -0.28 -11.84
N LEU A 12 -2.37 -0.81 -10.62
CA LEU A 12 -3.03 -2.08 -10.21
C LEU A 12 -4.55 -1.94 -10.18
N ALA A 13 -5.06 -0.77 -9.80
CA ALA A 13 -6.48 -0.55 -9.63
C ALA A 13 -7.20 -0.11 -10.92
N VAL A 14 -6.50 0.48 -11.90
CA VAL A 14 -7.08 0.84 -13.20
C VAL A 14 -7.26 -0.40 -14.11
N ALA A 15 -6.32 -1.34 -14.09
CA ALA A 15 -6.39 -2.55 -14.94
C ALA A 15 -7.35 -3.66 -14.44
N LEU A 16 -7.79 -3.60 -13.17
CA LEU A 16 -8.64 -4.65 -12.57
C LEU A 16 -10.16 -4.40 -12.66
N THR A 17 -10.57 -3.31 -13.31
CA THR A 17 -11.98 -2.87 -13.41
C THR A 17 -12.66 -3.14 -14.76
N SER A 18 -11.94 -3.70 -15.74
CA SER A 18 -12.46 -3.98 -17.10
C SER A 18 -13.00 -5.40 -17.32
N SER A 19 -13.22 -6.20 -16.28
CA SER A 19 -13.82 -7.54 -16.44
C SER A 19 -14.75 -7.88 -15.28
N SER A 20 -16.03 -7.57 -15.46
CA SER A 20 -17.15 -8.18 -14.76
C SER A 20 -18.28 -8.36 -15.74
N MET A 21 -18.76 -9.60 -15.87
CA MET A 21 -20.17 -10.01 -15.84
C MET A 21 -20.22 -11.49 -16.24
N LEU A 22 -20.52 -12.35 -15.27
CA LEU A 22 -21.43 -13.51 -15.35
C LEU A 22 -21.14 -14.44 -14.16
N ALA A 23 -21.98 -14.33 -13.12
CA ALA A 23 -22.18 -15.36 -12.13
C ALA A 23 -23.60 -15.91 -12.36
N ALA A 24 -23.71 -17.19 -12.66
CA ALA A 24 -24.97 -17.92 -12.64
C ALA A 24 -24.93 -18.90 -11.45
N THR A 25 -25.95 -18.81 -10.61
CA THR A 25 -26.20 -19.62 -9.42
C THR A 25 -26.74 -20.99 -9.81
N ILE A 26 -26.13 -22.07 -9.32
CA ILE A 26 -26.71 -23.41 -9.30
C ILE A 26 -26.39 -24.02 -7.92
N ASP A 27 -27.43 -24.26 -7.12
CA ASP A 27 -27.34 -25.03 -5.87
C ASP A 27 -27.16 -26.53 -6.19
N PRO A 28 -26.29 -27.27 -5.47
CA PRO A 28 -26.27 -28.73 -5.55
C PRO A 28 -27.09 -29.37 -4.40
N PRO A 29 -27.67 -30.57 -4.62
CA PRO A 29 -28.40 -31.30 -3.60
C PRO A 29 -27.46 -32.05 -2.64
N GLU A 30 -27.99 -32.30 -1.45
CA GLU A 30 -27.41 -32.98 -0.30
C GLU A 30 -27.34 -34.51 -0.51
N GLU A 31 -26.15 -35.12 -0.43
CA GLU A 31 -25.98 -36.57 -0.26
C GLU A 31 -24.86 -36.90 0.75
N THR A 32 -25.15 -37.95 1.53
CA THR A 32 -24.52 -38.45 2.77
C THR A 32 -23.13 -39.10 2.63
N PRO A 33 -22.38 -39.32 3.74
CA PRO A 33 -20.93 -39.48 3.73
C PRO A 33 -20.47 -40.92 3.47
N THR A 34 -19.40 -41.06 2.70
CA THR A 34 -18.59 -42.29 2.54
C THR A 34 -17.10 -41.93 2.59
N PRO A 35 -16.23 -42.88 2.94
CA PRO A 35 -15.15 -42.72 3.92
C PRO A 35 -13.94 -41.93 3.43
N GLU A 36 -13.31 -41.28 4.42
CA GLU A 36 -12.11 -40.44 4.36
C GLU A 36 -10.94 -41.10 3.60
N GLU A 37 -10.83 -40.81 2.31
CA GLU A 37 -9.51 -40.63 1.69
C GLU A 37 -8.95 -39.31 2.23
N SER A 38 -7.88 -39.39 3.01
CA SER A 38 -7.12 -38.23 3.47
C SER A 38 -6.48 -37.52 2.27
N LYS A 39 -7.27 -36.73 1.55
CA LYS A 39 -6.77 -35.69 0.67
C LYS A 39 -5.99 -34.75 1.57
N THR A 40 -4.68 -34.74 1.43
CA THR A 40 -3.87 -33.60 1.84
C THR A 40 -4.34 -32.42 1.00
N VAL A 41 -5.46 -31.80 1.40
CA VAL A 41 -5.90 -30.51 0.88
C VAL A 41 -4.67 -29.63 0.98
N ASP A 42 -4.23 -29.09 -0.15
CA ASP A 42 -3.01 -28.31 -0.22
C ASP A 42 -3.17 -27.08 0.67
N THR A 43 -2.68 -27.22 1.90
CA THR A 43 -2.83 -26.24 2.99
C THR A 43 -2.35 -24.86 2.57
N ARG A 44 -1.47 -24.78 1.56
CA ARG A 44 -1.00 -23.52 0.99
C ARG A 44 -2.08 -22.81 0.18
N TRP A 45 -2.82 -23.50 -0.67
CA TRP A 45 -3.91 -22.91 -1.45
C TRP A 45 -5.09 -22.49 -0.57
N GLU A 46 -5.39 -23.26 0.47
CA GLU A 46 -6.40 -22.90 1.45
C GLU A 46 -6.02 -21.61 2.19
N LYS A 47 -4.78 -21.51 2.70
CA LYS A 47 -4.25 -20.27 3.32
C LYS A 47 -4.31 -19.08 2.37
N ARG A 48 -3.99 -19.28 1.08
CA ARG A 48 -4.09 -18.23 0.04
C ARG A 48 -5.55 -17.80 -0.14
N SER A 49 -6.49 -18.75 -0.20
CA SER A 49 -7.93 -18.49 -0.33
C SER A 49 -8.44 -17.62 0.82
N VAL A 50 -8.18 -18.04 2.06
CA VAL A 50 -8.57 -17.30 3.27
C VAL A 50 -7.98 -15.88 3.26
N ARG A 51 -6.71 -15.72 2.89
CA ARG A 51 -6.05 -14.41 2.85
C ARG A 51 -6.60 -13.48 1.77
N ALA A 52 -6.98 -14.04 0.62
CA ALA A 52 -7.51 -13.29 -0.51
C ALA A 52 -9.04 -13.07 -0.44
N GLU A 53 -9.71 -13.71 0.51
CA GLU A 53 -11.17 -13.65 0.64
C GLU A 53 -11.63 -12.20 0.81
N ASN A 54 -12.51 -11.75 -0.10
CA ASN A 54 -13.04 -10.37 -0.14
C ASN A 54 -11.95 -9.27 -0.20
N PHE A 55 -10.68 -9.62 -0.42
CA PHE A 55 -9.59 -8.66 -0.38
C PHE A 55 -9.70 -7.63 -1.50
N LYS A 56 -9.92 -8.08 -2.75
CA LYS A 56 -10.06 -7.19 -3.92
C LYS A 56 -11.27 -6.26 -3.76
N SER A 57 -12.42 -6.77 -3.34
CA SER A 57 -13.63 -5.96 -3.18
C SER A 57 -13.43 -4.90 -2.09
N ARG A 58 -12.92 -5.28 -0.92
CA ARG A 58 -12.58 -4.35 0.16
C ARG A 58 -11.55 -3.31 -0.29
N PHE A 59 -10.54 -3.71 -1.06
CA PHE A 59 -9.52 -2.81 -1.59
C PHE A 59 -10.10 -1.78 -2.54
N LEU A 60 -10.96 -2.19 -3.47
CA LEU A 60 -11.59 -1.27 -4.42
C LEU A 60 -12.51 -0.27 -3.69
N LEU A 61 -13.21 -0.70 -2.64
CA LEU A 61 -14.04 0.18 -1.81
C LEU A 61 -13.20 1.18 -1.00
N SER A 62 -12.08 0.75 -0.45
CA SER A 62 -11.24 1.61 0.40
C SER A 62 -10.16 2.39 -0.35
N ARG A 63 -9.96 2.12 -1.65
CA ARG A 63 -8.90 2.72 -2.47
C ARG A 63 -8.84 4.25 -2.35
N LYS A 64 -9.97 4.93 -2.55
CA LYS A 64 -10.01 6.40 -2.53
C LYS A 64 -9.65 6.96 -1.15
N ALA A 65 -10.13 6.32 -0.08
CA ALA A 65 -9.85 6.73 1.29
C ALA A 65 -8.36 6.50 1.62
N ALA A 66 -7.82 5.32 1.26
CA ALA A 66 -6.41 5.01 1.44
C ALA A 66 -5.51 5.98 0.65
N GLU A 67 -5.84 6.26 -0.62
CA GLU A 67 -5.12 7.23 -1.46
C GLU A 67 -5.12 8.64 -0.84
N ALA A 68 -6.29 9.13 -0.42
CA ALA A 68 -6.39 10.43 0.24
C ALA A 68 -5.56 10.48 1.54
N GLY A 69 -5.65 9.43 2.37
CA GLY A 69 -4.85 9.32 3.58
C GLY A 69 -3.34 9.30 3.32
N PHE A 70 -2.88 8.59 2.28
CA PHE A 70 -1.47 8.58 1.88
C PHE A 70 -0.99 9.94 1.38
N VAL A 71 -1.81 10.67 0.62
CA VAL A 71 -1.49 12.03 0.17
C VAL A 71 -1.33 12.96 1.38
N THR A 72 -2.27 12.91 2.32
CA THR A 72 -2.22 13.68 3.57
C THR A 72 -0.97 13.33 4.39
N GLU A 73 -0.68 12.03 4.61
CA GLU A 73 0.49 11.58 5.35
C GLU A 73 1.80 12.07 4.69
N THR A 74 1.86 12.04 3.35
CA THR A 74 3.03 12.48 2.60
C THR A 74 3.25 13.98 2.75
N LYS A 75 2.18 14.77 2.64
CA LYS A 75 2.23 16.23 2.87
C LYS A 75 2.71 16.55 4.29
N LEU A 76 2.14 15.90 5.30
CA LEU A 76 2.54 16.10 6.70
C LEU A 76 4.01 15.71 6.95
N ARG A 77 4.49 14.67 6.27
CA ARG A 77 5.91 14.27 6.34
C ARG A 77 6.83 15.34 5.74
N GLU A 78 6.47 15.91 4.60
CA GLU A 78 7.23 16.98 3.95
C GLU A 78 7.28 18.24 4.82
N GLU A 79 6.12 18.64 5.32
CA GLU A 79 5.95 19.73 6.28
C GLU A 79 6.80 19.54 7.54
N ARG A 80 6.81 18.34 8.12
CA ARG A 80 7.67 18.01 9.26
C ARG A 80 9.16 18.06 8.90
N MET A 81 9.55 17.57 7.72
CA MET A 81 10.93 17.66 7.27
C MET A 81 11.37 19.12 7.11
N GLN A 82 10.49 19.98 6.61
CA GLN A 82 10.75 21.40 6.48
C GLN A 82 10.89 22.07 7.86
N ASN A 83 9.95 21.84 8.78
CA ASN A 83 10.07 22.34 10.16
C ASN A 83 11.40 21.93 10.83
N ARG A 84 11.84 20.68 10.64
CA ARG A 84 13.14 20.22 11.16
C ARG A 84 14.34 20.93 10.54
N ARG A 85 14.24 21.44 9.31
CA ARG A 85 15.29 22.26 8.69
C ARG A 85 15.27 23.66 9.28
N ASP A 86 14.11 24.28 9.34
CA ASP A 86 13.91 25.64 9.84
C ASP A 86 14.29 25.75 11.33
N CYS A 87 13.94 24.73 12.11
CA CYS A 87 14.37 24.61 13.50
C CYS A 87 15.90 24.53 13.63
N ARG A 88 16.57 23.69 12.82
CA ARG A 88 18.04 23.58 12.86
C ARG A 88 18.70 24.91 12.54
N GLU A 89 18.15 25.68 11.62
CA GLU A 89 18.65 27.02 11.31
C GLU A 89 18.37 28.01 12.44
N SER A 90 17.17 27.99 13.01
CA SER A 90 16.77 28.85 14.12
C SER A 90 17.62 28.64 15.37
N VAL A 91 17.92 27.39 15.72
CA VAL A 91 18.78 27.03 16.87
C VAL A 91 20.23 27.47 16.62
N ARG A 92 20.73 27.35 15.38
CA ARG A 92 22.09 27.82 15.03
C ARG A 92 22.26 29.33 15.13
N LYS A 93 21.22 30.09 14.81
CA LYS A 93 21.21 31.57 14.89
C LYS A 93 20.90 32.09 16.30
N ALA A 94 20.42 31.24 17.21
CA ALA A 94 20.04 31.64 18.54
C ALA A 94 21.26 31.90 19.43
N ASN A 95 21.20 32.97 20.23
CA ASN A 95 22.15 33.22 21.30
C ASN A 95 22.03 32.16 22.40
N ARG A 96 23.07 32.02 23.24
CA ARG A 96 23.11 31.06 24.37
C ARG A 96 21.83 31.10 25.21
N ASP A 97 21.36 32.30 25.55
CA ASP A 97 20.20 32.48 26.44
C ASP A 97 18.86 32.18 25.76
N GLN A 98 18.81 32.24 24.42
CA GLN A 98 17.58 31.96 23.64
C GLN A 98 17.54 30.53 23.11
N ARG A 99 18.67 29.83 23.12
CA ARG A 99 18.83 28.52 22.49
C ARG A 99 17.89 27.47 23.09
N PHE A 100 17.79 27.42 24.42
CA PHE A 100 16.90 26.47 25.10
C PHE A 100 15.42 26.72 24.74
N ALA A 101 14.96 27.97 24.81
CA ALA A 101 13.60 28.35 24.43
C ALA A 101 13.27 28.05 22.95
N LYS A 102 14.27 28.15 22.05
CA LYS A 102 14.10 27.73 20.66
C LYS A 102 14.01 26.21 20.51
N LEU A 103 14.79 25.45 21.28
CA LEU A 103 14.75 23.99 21.27
C LEU A 103 13.41 23.45 21.79
N THR A 104 12.86 24.02 22.87
CA THR A 104 11.54 23.62 23.39
C THR A 104 10.44 23.87 22.36
N ALA A 105 10.37 25.08 21.79
CA ALA A 105 9.39 25.43 20.75
C ALA A 105 9.51 24.51 19.52
N CYS A 106 10.73 24.27 19.05
CA CYS A 106 11.00 23.32 17.97
C CYS A 106 10.50 21.90 18.27
N MET A 107 10.75 21.41 19.48
CA MET A 107 10.37 20.07 19.90
C MET A 107 8.85 19.95 19.97
N GLN A 108 8.18 20.93 20.56
CA GLN A 108 6.72 21.00 20.60
C GLN A 108 6.10 20.95 19.21
N GLU A 109 6.64 21.71 18.25
CA GLU A 109 6.14 21.71 16.88
C GLU A 109 6.42 20.37 16.15
N ASP A 110 7.60 19.76 16.33
CA ASP A 110 7.89 18.43 15.75
C ASP A 110 6.96 17.34 16.32
N LEU A 111 6.65 17.42 17.62
CA LEU A 111 5.77 16.50 18.31
C LEU A 111 4.32 16.66 17.86
N THR A 112 3.83 17.90 17.76
CA THR A 112 2.48 18.21 17.25
C THR A 112 2.30 17.66 15.84
N ARG A 113 3.23 17.95 14.93
CA ARG A 113 3.22 17.40 13.56
C ARG A 113 3.32 15.88 13.54
N THR A 114 3.98 15.27 14.54
CA THR A 114 4.02 13.80 14.67
C THR A 114 2.65 13.25 15.05
N MET A 115 1.89 13.90 15.93
CA MET A 115 0.52 13.49 16.26
C MET A 115 -0.38 13.54 15.02
N ASP A 116 -0.31 14.61 14.24
CA ASP A 116 -1.10 14.74 13.01
C ASP A 116 -0.75 13.63 12.00
N MET A 117 0.53 13.32 11.86
CA MET A 117 0.98 12.19 11.03
C MET A 117 0.45 10.84 11.54
N LEU A 118 0.42 10.62 12.86
CA LEU A 118 -0.10 9.39 13.44
C LEU A 118 -1.60 9.25 13.20
N LYS A 119 -2.38 10.33 13.37
CA LYS A 119 -3.81 10.35 13.08
C LYS A 119 -4.10 10.01 11.62
N ALA A 120 -3.45 10.70 10.67
CA ALA A 120 -3.61 10.43 9.24
C ALA A 120 -3.23 8.98 8.89
N ARG A 121 -2.20 8.43 9.53
CA ARG A 121 -1.81 7.05 9.30
C ARG A 121 -2.79 6.04 9.91
N SER A 122 -3.36 6.31 11.08
CA SER A 122 -4.39 5.45 11.67
C SER A 122 -5.62 5.33 10.78
N GLU A 123 -6.03 6.42 10.13
CA GLU A 123 -7.10 6.40 9.12
C GLU A 123 -6.75 5.49 7.93
N VAL A 124 -5.50 5.57 7.44
CA VAL A 124 -5.02 4.68 6.38
C VAL A 124 -5.03 3.21 6.83
N ILE A 125 -4.50 2.91 8.03
CA ILE A 125 -4.44 1.55 8.57
C ILE A 125 -5.86 0.97 8.71
N ALA A 126 -6.82 1.77 9.17
CA ALA A 126 -8.21 1.36 9.27
C ALA A 126 -8.82 1.02 7.90
N ALA A 127 -8.49 1.79 6.85
CA ALA A 127 -9.02 1.60 5.51
C ALA A 127 -8.34 0.46 4.72
N VAL A 128 -7.07 0.15 4.99
CA VAL A 128 -6.30 -0.82 4.19
C VAL A 128 -6.76 -2.26 4.47
N PRO A 129 -7.14 -3.04 3.45
CA PRO A 129 -7.46 -4.46 3.60
C PRO A 129 -6.21 -5.34 3.55
N GLY A 130 -6.37 -6.62 3.92
CA GLY A 130 -5.30 -7.62 3.84
C GLY A 130 -4.34 -7.61 5.04
N ILE A 131 -4.70 -6.88 6.10
CA ILE A 131 -4.00 -6.90 7.39
C ILE A 131 -4.86 -7.70 8.37
N GLY A 132 -4.27 -8.65 9.09
CA GLY A 132 -4.95 -9.44 10.11
C GLY A 132 -5.45 -8.56 11.27
N GLU A 133 -6.58 -8.93 11.86
CA GLU A 133 -7.20 -8.15 12.94
C GLU A 133 -6.29 -8.03 14.18
N GLU A 134 -5.51 -9.07 14.50
CA GLU A 134 -4.55 -9.06 15.60
C GLU A 134 -3.46 -8.00 15.38
N LEU A 135 -2.83 -7.99 14.20
CA LEU A 135 -1.79 -7.02 13.87
C LEU A 135 -2.36 -5.60 13.79
N ARG A 136 -3.55 -5.44 13.20
CA ARG A 136 -4.27 -4.17 13.13
C ARG A 136 -4.51 -3.62 14.54
N GLY A 137 -5.08 -4.43 15.44
CA GLY A 137 -5.34 -4.06 16.83
C GLY A 137 -4.05 -3.69 17.57
N LEU A 138 -2.97 -4.45 17.37
CA LEU A 138 -1.67 -4.16 17.97
C LEU A 138 -1.08 -2.83 17.48
N ILE A 139 -1.18 -2.52 16.18
CA ILE A 139 -0.71 -1.25 15.62
C ILE A 139 -1.50 -0.07 16.19
N VAL A 140 -2.83 -0.19 16.26
CA VAL A 140 -3.70 0.84 16.84
C VAL A 140 -3.34 1.08 18.29
N ALA A 141 -3.27 0.03 19.12
CA ALA A 141 -2.89 0.15 20.52
C ALA A 141 -1.51 0.81 20.72
N ARG A 142 -0.52 0.48 19.87
CA ARG A 142 0.80 1.11 19.93
C ARG A 142 0.78 2.56 19.44
N SER A 143 -0.06 2.89 18.47
CA SER A 143 -0.26 4.26 18.01
C SER A 143 -0.89 5.14 19.10
N ASP A 144 -1.85 4.60 19.84
CA ASP A 144 -2.52 5.32 20.93
C ASP A 144 -1.54 5.59 22.08
N LEU A 145 -0.81 4.57 22.53
CA LEU A 145 0.25 4.72 23.54
C LEU A 145 1.32 5.75 23.13
N LEU A 146 1.69 5.78 21.85
CA LEU A 146 2.62 6.77 21.34
C LEU A 146 2.01 8.18 21.31
N THR A 147 0.73 8.30 20.96
CA THR A 147 0.00 9.57 20.94
C THR A 147 -0.10 10.14 22.35
N ASP A 148 -0.45 9.32 23.34
CA ASP A 148 -0.50 9.70 24.74
C ASP A 148 0.87 10.13 25.26
N ALA A 149 1.93 9.36 24.96
CA ALA A 149 3.28 9.72 25.34
C ALA A 149 3.76 11.05 24.73
N ILE A 150 3.38 11.33 23.47
CA ILE A 150 3.66 12.62 22.83
C ILE A 150 2.88 13.73 23.52
N GLY A 151 1.59 13.53 23.81
CA GLY A 151 0.75 14.50 24.53
C GLY A 151 1.34 14.89 25.87
N THR A 152 1.75 13.91 26.69
CA THR A 152 2.40 14.16 27.98
C THR A 152 3.68 14.99 27.85
N ILE A 153 4.49 14.75 26.82
CA ILE A 153 5.72 15.54 26.61
C ILE A 153 5.39 16.98 26.17
N ILE A 154 4.36 17.17 25.33
CA ILE A 154 3.90 18.51 24.95
C ILE A 154 3.41 19.27 26.19
N GLU A 155 2.59 18.64 27.05
CA GLU A 155 2.12 19.25 28.30
C GLU A 155 3.28 19.59 29.25
N ALA A 156 4.29 18.72 29.35
CA ALA A 156 5.49 18.96 30.14
C ALA A 156 6.34 20.12 29.58
N LEU A 157 6.37 20.32 28.26
CA LEU A 157 7.00 21.48 27.62
C LEU A 157 6.23 22.76 27.95
N ASP A 158 4.90 22.75 27.85
CA ASP A 158 4.04 23.91 28.10
C ASP A 158 4.07 24.36 29.57
N THR A 159 4.21 23.41 30.49
CA THR A 159 4.31 23.68 31.93
C THR A 159 5.74 23.99 32.39
N GLY A 160 6.72 23.95 31.49
CA GLY A 160 8.12 24.25 31.81
C GLY A 160 8.76 23.24 32.76
N VAL A 161 8.35 21.97 32.69
CA VAL A 161 8.93 20.88 33.50
C VAL A 161 10.41 20.71 33.18
N TYR A 162 10.77 20.79 31.90
CA TYR A 162 12.14 20.67 31.44
C TYR A 162 12.95 21.95 31.70
N GLN A 163 14.07 21.82 32.41
CA GLN A 163 14.92 22.95 32.82
C GLN A 163 16.13 23.15 31.89
N ASP A 164 16.58 22.09 31.21
CA ASP A 164 17.77 22.15 30.37
C ASP A 164 17.73 21.26 29.11
N GLU A 165 18.75 21.41 28.25
CA GLU A 165 18.88 20.63 27.02
C GLU A 165 19.05 19.13 27.29
N ALA A 166 19.65 18.74 28.41
CA ALA A 166 19.93 17.34 28.74
C ALA A 166 18.63 16.58 29.05
N GLU A 167 17.74 17.19 29.82
CA GLU A 167 16.41 16.63 30.11
C GLU A 167 15.55 16.46 28.85
N LEU A 168 15.58 17.42 27.93
CA LEU A 168 14.91 17.29 26.62
C LEU A 168 15.50 16.15 25.78
N HIS A 169 16.83 16.01 25.78
CA HIS A 169 17.51 14.93 25.08
C HIS A 169 17.12 13.57 25.64
N GLU A 170 17.03 13.44 26.97
CA GLU A 170 16.57 12.23 27.64
C GLU A 170 15.10 11.93 27.35
N ALA A 171 14.21 12.92 27.44
CA ALA A 171 12.79 12.76 27.10
C ALA A 171 12.61 12.25 25.66
N ARG A 172 13.36 12.82 24.71
CA ARG A 172 13.35 12.38 23.31
C ARG A 172 13.88 10.96 23.13
N LYS A 173 14.94 10.58 23.87
CA LYS A 173 15.49 9.22 23.86
C LYS A 173 14.44 8.22 24.38
N ASN A 174 13.84 8.52 25.53
CA ASN A 174 12.79 7.72 26.14
C ASN A 174 11.56 7.57 25.22
N LEU A 175 11.11 8.67 24.58
CA LEU A 175 10.04 8.62 23.59
C LEU A 175 10.38 7.69 22.43
N ARG A 176 11.62 7.78 21.93
CA ARG A 176 12.09 6.96 20.82
C ARG A 176 12.10 5.48 21.18
N GLU A 177 12.74 5.13 22.28
CA GLU A 177 13.01 3.74 22.66
C GLU A 177 11.74 3.03 23.14
N LYS A 178 10.92 3.69 23.95
CA LYS A 178 9.75 3.07 24.59
C LYS A 178 8.49 3.07 23.72
N TYR A 179 8.35 4.03 22.81
CA TYR A 179 7.10 4.22 22.06
C TYR A 179 7.29 4.21 20.53
N LEU A 180 8.20 5.03 19.98
CA LEU A 180 8.35 5.13 18.52
C LEU A 180 8.89 3.85 17.88
N LEU A 181 9.96 3.27 18.44
CA LEU A 181 10.57 2.07 17.87
C LEU A 181 9.59 0.88 17.87
N PRO A 182 8.91 0.53 18.98
CA PRO A 182 7.92 -0.53 18.97
C PRO A 182 6.80 -0.32 17.94
N TYR A 183 6.31 0.91 17.79
CA TYR A 183 5.31 1.23 16.77
C TYR A 183 5.87 1.06 15.34
N TRP A 184 7.07 1.58 15.08
CA TRP A 184 7.69 1.51 13.75
C TRP A 184 8.04 0.09 13.31
N LEU A 185 8.38 -0.80 14.25
CA LEU A 185 8.66 -2.21 13.94
C LEU A 185 7.44 -2.97 13.41
N LEU A 186 6.22 -2.50 13.70
CA LEU A 186 4.99 -3.13 13.21
C LEU A 186 4.64 -2.74 11.77
N LEU A 187 5.09 -1.57 11.30
CA LEU A 187 4.71 -1.05 9.97
C LEU A 187 5.24 -1.91 8.81
N PRO A 188 6.48 -2.44 8.84
CA PRO A 188 6.94 -3.38 7.83
C PRO A 188 6.10 -4.65 7.81
N ARG A 189 5.79 -5.21 8.99
CA ARG A 189 4.95 -6.40 9.13
C ARG A 189 3.58 -6.20 8.49
N MET A 190 2.95 -5.06 8.74
CA MET A 190 1.68 -4.68 8.11
C MET A 190 1.75 -4.66 6.58
N LYS A 191 2.81 -4.04 6.03
CA LYS A 191 3.03 -4.00 4.58
C LYS A 191 3.27 -5.39 4.00
N THR A 192 3.92 -6.26 4.74
CA THR A 192 4.15 -7.65 4.35
C THR A 192 2.84 -8.43 4.28
N GLU A 193 1.97 -8.33 5.29
CA GLU A 193 0.63 -8.96 5.23
C GLU A 193 -0.20 -8.46 4.05
N GLN A 194 -0.21 -7.13 3.82
CA GLN A 194 -0.88 -6.55 2.66
C GLN A 194 -0.31 -7.08 1.33
N SER A 195 1.01 -7.22 1.23
CA SER A 195 1.67 -7.76 0.03
C SER A 195 1.32 -9.23 -0.18
N LEU A 196 1.31 -10.02 0.89
CA LEU A 196 0.89 -11.42 0.87
C LEU A 196 -0.56 -11.57 0.41
N ALA A 197 -1.47 -10.67 0.82
CA ALA A 197 -2.86 -10.69 0.37
C ALA A 197 -2.99 -10.43 -1.14
N TRP A 198 -2.22 -9.47 -1.67
CA TRP A 198 -2.12 -9.24 -3.11
C TRP A 198 -1.56 -10.44 -3.87
N ILE A 199 -0.46 -11.02 -3.38
CA ILE A 199 0.16 -12.20 -3.99
C ILE A 199 -0.83 -13.37 -4.00
N SER A 200 -1.49 -13.65 -2.88
CA SER A 200 -2.50 -14.71 -2.81
C SER A 200 -3.65 -14.47 -3.80
N HIS A 201 -4.14 -13.24 -3.91
CA HIS A 201 -5.17 -12.89 -4.89
C HIS A 201 -4.71 -13.14 -6.34
N LEU A 202 -3.48 -12.74 -6.69
CA LEU A 202 -2.93 -12.92 -8.03
C LEU A 202 -2.68 -14.39 -8.35
N LEU A 203 -2.16 -15.17 -7.41
CA LEU A 203 -1.92 -16.61 -7.56
C LEU A 203 -3.22 -17.39 -7.75
N LEU A 204 -4.27 -17.08 -6.98
CA LEU A 204 -5.58 -17.69 -7.16
C LEU A 204 -6.16 -17.35 -8.53
N ARG A 205 -6.05 -16.08 -8.95
CA ARG A 205 -6.51 -15.68 -10.28
C ARG A 205 -5.74 -16.40 -11.39
N ALA A 206 -4.42 -16.49 -11.29
CA ALA A 206 -3.58 -17.23 -12.23
C ALA A 206 -4.03 -18.70 -12.33
N LYS A 207 -4.25 -19.36 -11.18
CA LYS A 207 -4.77 -20.73 -11.11
C LYS A 207 -6.11 -20.87 -11.86
N THR A 208 -7.09 -20.02 -11.55
CA THR A 208 -8.40 -20.07 -12.22
C THR A 208 -8.31 -19.85 -13.73
N LEU A 209 -7.40 -18.99 -14.19
CA LEU A 209 -7.21 -18.73 -15.62
C LEU A 209 -6.61 -19.96 -16.32
N MET A 210 -5.63 -20.61 -15.72
CA MET A 210 -5.04 -21.84 -16.27
C MET A 210 -6.04 -23.00 -16.28
N GLU A 211 -6.85 -23.14 -15.23
CA GLU A 211 -7.90 -24.17 -15.14
C GLU A 211 -9.02 -23.96 -16.17
N SER A 212 -9.25 -22.73 -16.63
CA SER A 212 -10.24 -22.44 -17.67
C SER A 212 -9.90 -23.02 -19.05
N GLY A 213 -8.64 -23.39 -19.30
CA GLY A 213 -8.18 -23.97 -20.57
C GLY A 213 -8.27 -23.05 -21.81
N SER A 214 -8.64 -21.77 -21.63
CA SER A 214 -8.90 -20.82 -22.71
C SER A 214 -7.68 -20.03 -23.20
N LEU A 215 -6.50 -20.31 -22.66
CA LEU A 215 -5.30 -19.50 -22.85
C LEU A 215 -4.44 -20.02 -24.00
N SER A 216 -3.86 -19.12 -24.78
CA SER A 216 -2.83 -19.48 -25.75
C SER A 216 -1.56 -20.02 -25.05
N PRO A 217 -0.72 -20.80 -25.74
CA PRO A 217 0.54 -21.29 -25.19
C PRO A 217 1.48 -20.18 -24.72
N ALA A 218 1.49 -19.06 -25.45
CA ALA A 218 2.33 -17.90 -25.13
C ALA A 218 1.87 -17.20 -23.83
N VAL A 219 0.55 -17.01 -23.66
CA VAL A 219 -0.02 -16.46 -22.43
C VAL A 219 0.19 -17.41 -21.25
N THR A 220 -0.03 -18.71 -21.47
CA THR A 220 0.17 -19.74 -20.45
C THR A 220 1.61 -19.74 -19.92
N ALA A 221 2.61 -19.70 -20.80
CA ALA A 221 4.01 -19.65 -20.40
C ALA A 221 4.33 -18.44 -19.51
N LYS A 222 3.84 -17.25 -19.88
CA LYS A 222 4.03 -16.03 -19.07
C LYS A 222 3.30 -16.07 -17.73
N ILE A 223 2.08 -16.62 -17.69
CA ILE A 223 1.34 -16.78 -16.43
C ILE A 223 2.09 -17.73 -15.50
N THR A 224 2.59 -18.87 -16.01
CA THR A 224 3.40 -19.81 -15.23
C THR A 224 4.67 -19.17 -14.70
N GLU A 225 5.40 -18.41 -15.52
CA GLU A 225 6.59 -17.66 -15.10
C GLU A 225 6.24 -16.65 -13.98
N SER A 226 5.15 -15.90 -14.16
CA SER A 226 4.71 -14.93 -13.15
C SER A 226 4.28 -15.62 -11.84
N GLN A 227 3.69 -16.81 -11.92
CA GLN A 227 3.30 -17.60 -10.76
C GLN A 227 4.54 -18.02 -9.97
N VAL A 228 5.53 -18.63 -10.62
CA VAL A 228 6.77 -19.06 -9.94
C VAL A 228 7.43 -17.86 -9.23
N CYS A 229 7.55 -16.72 -9.92
CA CYS A 229 8.08 -15.49 -9.34
C CYS A 229 7.28 -15.02 -8.10
N LEU A 230 5.94 -15.04 -8.18
CA LEU A 230 5.07 -14.66 -7.06
C LEU A 230 5.16 -15.66 -5.89
N GLU A 231 5.37 -16.94 -6.14
CA GLU A 231 5.53 -17.96 -5.10
C GLU A 231 6.87 -17.83 -4.37
N GLU A 232 7.95 -17.52 -5.09
CA GLU A 232 9.25 -17.19 -4.50
C GLU A 232 9.16 -15.93 -3.64
N ALA A 233 8.48 -14.90 -4.13
CA ALA A 233 8.26 -13.67 -3.38
C ALA A 233 7.36 -13.90 -2.15
N GLU A 234 6.36 -14.79 -2.24
CA GLU A 234 5.55 -15.21 -1.09
C GLU A 234 6.42 -15.85 0.00
N THR A 235 7.31 -16.77 -0.38
CA THR A 235 8.22 -17.44 0.55
C THR A 235 9.16 -16.46 1.23
N ALA A 236 9.82 -15.58 0.45
CA ALA A 236 10.73 -14.57 1.00
C ALA A 236 10.03 -13.60 1.98
N LEU A 237 8.79 -13.22 1.70
CA LEU A 237 7.99 -12.40 2.61
C LEU A 237 7.62 -13.15 3.90
N GLN A 238 7.32 -14.45 3.82
CA GLN A 238 7.03 -15.28 4.99
C GLN A 238 8.28 -15.47 5.86
N GLU A 239 9.43 -15.78 5.27
CA GLU A 239 10.72 -15.86 5.97
C GLU A 239 11.05 -14.55 6.70
N GLY A 240 10.84 -13.41 6.05
CA GLY A 240 11.07 -12.11 6.68
C GLY A 240 10.16 -11.84 7.89
N LEU A 241 8.97 -12.45 7.99
CA LEU A 241 8.10 -12.33 9.17
C LEU A 241 8.64 -13.11 10.38
N GLU A 242 9.44 -14.14 10.15
CA GLU A 242 10.02 -14.99 11.20
C GLU A 242 11.33 -14.41 11.77
N GLN A 243 11.91 -13.42 11.08
CA GLN A 243 13.16 -12.80 11.48
C GLN A 243 13.03 -11.94 12.74
N LYS A 244 13.98 -12.12 13.66
CA LYS A 244 14.06 -11.34 14.91
C LYS A 244 14.92 -10.08 14.76
N ASP A 245 15.90 -10.11 13.85
CA ASP A 245 16.73 -8.95 13.56
C ASP A 245 15.98 -7.97 12.66
N SER A 246 15.77 -6.75 13.14
CA SER A 246 15.07 -5.70 12.42
C SER A 246 15.78 -5.28 11.12
N GLN A 247 17.12 -5.27 11.08
CA GLN A 247 17.87 -4.89 9.87
C GLN A 247 17.75 -5.96 8.79
N GLU A 248 17.88 -7.22 9.18
CA GLU A 248 17.72 -8.36 8.27
C GLU A 248 16.30 -8.43 7.71
N MET A 249 15.30 -8.30 8.60
CA MET A 249 13.89 -8.18 8.22
C MET A 249 13.66 -7.06 7.20
N HIS A 250 14.22 -5.87 7.43
CA HIS A 250 14.09 -4.74 6.50
C HIS A 250 14.72 -5.01 5.13
N SER A 251 15.89 -5.67 5.11
CA SER A 251 16.57 -6.05 3.87
C SER A 251 15.74 -7.05 3.06
N ILE A 252 15.30 -8.14 3.70
CA ILE A 252 14.47 -9.18 3.08
C ILE A 252 13.18 -8.57 2.54
N PHE A 253 12.47 -7.77 3.33
CA PHE A 253 11.25 -7.11 2.86
C PHE A 253 11.49 -6.14 1.71
N GLY A 254 12.60 -5.40 1.72
CA GLY A 254 12.97 -4.51 0.61
C GLY A 254 13.19 -5.27 -0.69
N GLN A 255 13.95 -6.37 -0.64
CA GLN A 255 14.23 -7.22 -1.79
C GLN A 255 12.96 -7.93 -2.29
N ALA A 256 12.19 -8.53 -1.37
CA ALA A 256 10.95 -9.22 -1.70
C ALA A 256 9.93 -8.26 -2.34
N GLN A 257 9.78 -7.03 -1.82
CA GLN A 257 8.90 -6.03 -2.44
C GLN A 257 9.35 -5.65 -3.86
N SER A 258 10.66 -5.50 -4.09
CA SER A 258 11.19 -5.27 -5.45
C SER A 258 10.86 -6.44 -6.38
N ASN A 259 10.99 -7.67 -5.90
CA ASN A 259 10.67 -8.88 -6.67
C ASN A 259 9.17 -8.93 -7.00
N VAL A 260 8.29 -8.69 -6.02
CA VAL A 260 6.83 -8.61 -6.23
C VAL A 260 6.48 -7.64 -7.35
N ILE A 261 7.11 -6.45 -7.38
CA ILE A 261 6.90 -5.47 -8.45
C ILE A 261 7.25 -6.05 -9.82
N SER A 262 8.38 -6.74 -9.93
CA SER A 262 8.80 -7.39 -11.17
C SER A 262 7.85 -8.52 -11.58
N CYS A 263 7.42 -9.38 -10.63
CA CYS A 263 6.47 -10.44 -10.91
C CYS A 263 5.11 -9.90 -11.38
N ILE A 264 4.64 -8.80 -10.79
CA ILE A 264 3.39 -8.14 -11.20
C ILE A 264 3.50 -7.58 -12.62
N LYS A 265 4.67 -7.10 -13.05
CA LYS A 265 4.88 -6.66 -14.43
C LYS A 265 4.74 -7.84 -15.40
N LEU A 266 5.37 -8.97 -15.12
CA LEU A 266 5.23 -10.19 -15.92
C LEU A 266 3.76 -10.64 -16.02
N TYR A 267 3.05 -10.65 -14.89
CA TYR A 267 1.63 -10.98 -14.86
C TYR A 267 0.80 -10.02 -15.73
N ARG A 268 1.06 -8.71 -15.65
CA ARG A 268 0.36 -7.71 -16.47
C ARG A 268 0.63 -7.86 -17.97
N GLU A 269 1.87 -8.17 -18.34
CA GLU A 269 2.21 -8.43 -19.73
C GLU A 269 1.44 -9.65 -20.27
N ALA A 270 1.32 -10.72 -19.47
CA ALA A 270 0.53 -11.88 -19.83
C ALA A 270 -0.94 -11.51 -20.07
N MET A 271 -1.54 -10.76 -19.13
CA MET A 271 -2.93 -10.30 -19.26
C MET A 271 -3.12 -9.38 -20.49
N SER A 272 -2.17 -8.48 -20.77
CA SER A 272 -2.25 -7.61 -21.95
C SER A 272 -2.14 -8.39 -23.26
N THR A 273 -1.32 -9.45 -23.31
CA THR A 273 -1.28 -10.35 -24.47
C THR A 273 -2.61 -11.08 -24.64
N GLN A 274 -3.19 -11.60 -23.56
CA GLN A 274 -4.50 -12.26 -23.59
C GLN A 274 -5.60 -11.32 -24.10
N GLU A 275 -5.65 -10.08 -23.61
CA GLU A 275 -6.61 -9.08 -24.06
C GLU A 275 -6.49 -8.78 -25.56
N LYS A 276 -5.27 -8.74 -26.10
CA LYS A 276 -5.03 -8.54 -27.54
C LYS A 276 -5.46 -9.73 -28.39
N GLU A 277 -5.28 -10.95 -27.88
CA GLU A 277 -5.69 -12.18 -28.57
C GLU A 277 -7.22 -12.35 -28.57
N LEU A 278 -7.90 -11.88 -27.52
CA LEU A 278 -9.36 -11.88 -27.40
C LEU A 278 -10.04 -10.67 -28.05
N ALA A 279 -9.28 -9.63 -28.42
CA ALA A 279 -9.84 -8.46 -29.08
C ALA A 279 -10.45 -8.87 -30.42
N PRO A 280 -11.70 -8.47 -30.72
CA PRO A 280 -12.29 -8.75 -32.03
C PRO A 280 -11.38 -8.16 -33.12
N PRO A 281 -11.23 -8.81 -34.28
CA PRO A 281 -10.49 -8.25 -35.39
C PRO A 281 -11.06 -6.87 -35.67
N ALA A 282 -10.19 -5.86 -35.73
CA ALA A 282 -10.60 -4.50 -36.06
C ALA A 282 -11.43 -4.57 -37.34
N GLU A 283 -12.75 -4.35 -37.22
CA GLU A 283 -13.58 -4.10 -38.38
C GLU A 283 -12.88 -2.99 -39.14
N ALA A 284 -12.50 -3.25 -40.40
CA ALA A 284 -11.93 -2.23 -41.25
C ALA A 284 -12.91 -1.07 -41.23
N GLU A 285 -12.58 0.00 -40.51
CA GLU A 285 -13.34 1.24 -40.53
C GLU A 285 -13.40 1.65 -41.99
N GLN A 286 -14.51 1.35 -42.66
CA GLN A 286 -14.90 2.08 -43.84
C GLN A 286 -15.02 3.51 -43.34
N GLU A 287 -14.04 4.35 -43.68
CA GLU A 287 -14.08 5.78 -43.42
C GLU A 287 -15.50 6.24 -43.74
N PRO A 288 -16.26 6.81 -42.78
CA PRO A 288 -17.56 7.33 -43.11
C PRO A 288 -17.35 8.37 -44.21
N GLN A 289 -17.87 8.07 -45.41
CA GLN A 289 -17.91 9.01 -46.53
C GLN A 289 -18.82 10.16 -46.13
N TRP A 290 -18.30 11.09 -45.33
CA TRP A 290 -18.94 12.37 -45.15
C TRP A 290 -18.88 13.06 -46.51
N PRO A 291 -20.03 13.38 -47.16
CA PRO A 291 -19.99 14.19 -48.35
C PRO A 291 -19.29 15.49 -47.98
N LYS A 292 -18.23 15.84 -48.73
CA LYS A 292 -17.46 17.07 -48.53
C LYS A 292 -18.42 18.25 -48.60
N ARG A 293 -18.96 18.68 -47.45
CA ARG A 293 -19.71 19.93 -47.34
C ARG A 293 -18.69 21.03 -47.53
N TYR A 294 -18.65 21.58 -48.73
CA TYR A 294 -17.93 22.81 -49.01
C TYR A 294 -18.42 23.87 -48.03
N LEU A 295 -17.57 24.23 -47.07
CA LEU A 295 -17.82 25.38 -46.21
C LEU A 295 -18.00 26.58 -47.13
N ARG A 296 -19.24 27.11 -47.19
CA ARG A 296 -19.51 28.40 -47.83
C ARG A 296 -18.59 29.42 -47.17
N LYS A 297 -17.66 29.98 -47.95
CA LYS A 297 -16.82 31.10 -47.50
C LYS A 297 -17.75 32.21 -47.03
N LEU A 298 -17.71 32.52 -45.75
CA LEU A 298 -18.42 33.68 -45.20
C LEU A 298 -17.87 34.95 -45.89
N PRO A 299 -18.75 35.90 -46.27
CA PRO A 299 -18.31 37.14 -46.88
C PRO A 299 -17.46 37.93 -45.88
N LYS A 300 -16.29 38.38 -46.33
CA LYS A 300 -15.40 39.23 -45.54
C LYS A 300 -16.15 40.50 -45.16
N SER A 301 -16.34 40.73 -43.87
CA SER A 301 -16.75 42.04 -43.36
C SER A 301 -15.66 43.05 -43.74
N ARG A 302 -16.08 44.10 -44.47
CA ARG A 302 -15.26 45.28 -44.74
C ARG A 302 -15.22 46.07 -43.43
N ASN A 303 -14.03 46.30 -42.89
CA ASN A 303 -13.83 47.25 -41.81
C ASN A 303 -14.00 48.66 -42.38
N GLU A 304 -14.94 49.42 -41.83
CA GLU A 304 -14.93 50.88 -41.77
C GLU A 304 -14.83 51.28 -40.29
#